data_AF-A0A5C3KXP2-F1
#
_entry.id   AF-A0A5C3KXP2-F1
#
_cell.length_a   1.000
_cell.length_b   1.000
_cell.length_c   1.000
_cell.angle_alpha   90.00
_cell.angle_beta   90.00
_cell.angle_gamma   90.00
#
_symmetry.space_group_name_H-M   'P 1'
#
loop_
_entity.id
_entity.type
_entity.pdbx_description
1 polymer ?
#
loop_
_entity_poly.entity_id
_entity_poly.type
_entity_poly.pdbx_seq_one_letter_code
_entity_poly.pdbx_strand_id
1 'polypeptide(L)' 'MAKVPLSPQAQRLRTIIVALPILIASSVVLYKREVRGEPRRTLPPPSELDKTNSNTPILDPVTSKGNTA' A
#
# COMPACT_ATOMS: atom_id res chain seq x y z
N MET A 1 -2.45 21.34 -25.79
CA MET A 1 -1.10 21.82 -25.38
C MET A 1 -0.06 20.97 -26.09
N ALA A 2 0.87 21.59 -26.84
CA ALA A 2 1.90 20.86 -27.55
C ALA A 2 2.87 20.19 -26.56
N LYS A 3 3.03 18.87 -26.67
CA LYS A 3 3.95 18.09 -25.85
C LYS A 3 5.37 18.38 -26.33
N VAL A 4 6.17 19.07 -25.52
CA VAL A 4 7.60 19.26 -25.81
C VAL A 4 8.27 17.88 -25.88
N PRO A 5 8.89 17.50 -27.01
CA PRO A 5 9.52 16.20 -27.14
C PRO A 5 10.73 16.13 -26.20
N LEU A 6 10.68 15.18 -25.26
CA LEU A 6 11.77 14.90 -24.33
C LEU A 6 12.97 14.30 -25.09
N SER A 7 14.19 14.75 -24.76
CA SER A 7 15.41 14.15 -25.28
C SER A 7 15.46 12.64 -24.96
N PRO A 8 16.15 11.81 -25.78
CA PRO A 8 16.22 10.37 -25.54
C PRO A 8 16.76 10.00 -24.15
N GLN A 9 17.67 10.81 -23.59
CA GLN A 9 18.18 10.64 -22.23
C GLN A 9 17.11 10.95 -21.17
N ALA A 10 16.32 12.01 -21.36
CA ALA A 10 15.23 12.36 -20.45
C ALA A 10 14.11 11.30 -20.46
N GLN A 11 13.87 10.64 -21.59
CA GLN A 11 12.93 9.52 -21.65
C GLN A 11 13.42 8.33 -20.82
N ARG A 12 14.71 7.97 -20.92
CA ARG A 12 15.32 6.91 -20.09
C ARG A 12 15.27 7.25 -18.61
N LEU A 13 15.60 8.49 -18.25
CA LEU A 13 15.54 8.96 -16.87
C LEU A 13 14.11 8.85 -16.30
N ARG A 14 13.09 9.24 -17.09
CA ARG A 14 11.70 9.07 -16.70
C ARG A 14 11.34 7.60 -16.45
N THR A 15 11.80 6.69 -17.31
CA THR A 15 11.60 5.25 -17.11
C THR A 15 12.25 4.78 -15.82
N ILE A 16 13.49 5.21 -15.53
CA ILE A 16 14.21 4.85 -14.31
C ILE A 16 13.47 5.36 -13.08
N ILE A 17 13.04 6.63 -13.08
CA ILE A 17 12.30 7.25 -11.96
C ILE A 17 11.01 6.47 -11.65
N VAL A 18 10.34 5.91 -12.66
CA VAL A 18 9.10 5.15 -12.48
C VAL A 18 9.35 3.68 -12.14
N ALA A 19 10.34 3.03 -12.77
CA ALA A 19 10.59 1.61 -12.61
C ALA A 19 11.36 1.27 -11.32
N LEU A 20 12.31 2.14 -10.93
CA LEU A 20 13.19 1.89 -9.78
C LEU A 20 12.40 1.73 -8.46
N PRO A 21 11.40 2.57 -8.12
CA PRO A 21 10.63 2.39 -6.90
C PRO A 21 9.85 1.06 -6.85
N ILE A 22 9.31 0.62 -7.99
CA ILE A 22 8.57 -0.65 -8.09
C ILE A 22 9.52 -1.83 -7.82
N LEU A 23 10.72 -1.77 -8.40
CA LEU A 23 11.75 -2.79 -8.20
C LEU A 23 12.20 -2.83 -6.74
N ILE A 24 12.45 -1.67 -6.12
CA ILE A 24 12.84 -1.60 -4.70
C ILE A 24 11.74 -2.19 -3.82
N ALA A 25 10.48 -1.79 -4.03
CA ALA A 25 9.35 -2.29 -3.25
C ALA A 25 9.19 -3.82 -3.36
N SER A 26 9.28 -4.36 -4.58
CA SER A 26 9.17 -5.80 -4.80
C SER A 26 10.33 -6.57 -4.19
N SER A 27 11.57 -6.09 -4.33
CA SER A 27 12.75 -6.67 -3.70
C SER A 27 12.64 -6.69 -2.17
N VAL A 28 12.15 -5.62 -1.54
CA VAL A 28 11.95 -5.58 -0.08
C VAL A 28 10.89 -6.60 0.36
N VAL A 29 9.79 -6.71 -0.36
CA VAL A 29 8.73 -7.68 -0.05
C VAL A 29 9.26 -9.12 -0.17
N LEU A 30 9.97 -9.42 -1.25
CA LEU A 30 10.58 -10.74 -1.45
C LEU A 30 11.64 -11.03 -0.39
N TYR A 31 12.47 -10.06 -0.03
CA TYR A 31 13.46 -10.22 1.04
C TYR A 31 12.80 -10.56 2.39
N LYS A 32 11.71 -9.89 2.74
CA LYS A 32 10.95 -10.20 3.97
C LYS A 32 10.31 -11.59 3.94
N ARG A 33 9.87 -12.05 2.77
CA ARG A 33 9.22 -13.36 2.60
C ARG A 33 10.22 -14.51 2.59
N GLU A 34 11.20 -14.44 1.70
CA GLU A 34 12.13 -15.55 1.43
C GLU A 34 13.27 -15.60 2.45
N VAL A 35 13.80 -14.44 2.87
CA VAL A 35 14.99 -14.41 3.75
C VAL A 35 14.59 -14.31 5.21
N ARG A 36 13.60 -13.49 5.55
CA ARG A 36 13.17 -13.31 6.94
C ARG A 36 12.06 -14.25 7.41
N GLY A 37 11.45 -15.01 6.48
CA GLY A 37 10.38 -15.96 6.82
C GLY A 37 9.19 -15.31 7.53
N GLU A 38 8.98 -13.99 7.36
CA GLU A 38 7.91 -13.28 8.06
C GLU A 38 6.55 -13.91 7.65
N PRO A 39 5.69 -14.29 8.62
CA PRO A 39 4.43 -14.93 8.32
C PRO A 39 3.60 -14.02 7.42
N ARG A 40 3.14 -14.55 6.27
CA ARG A 40 2.22 -13.83 5.38
C ARG A 40 0.98 -13.48 6.19
N ARG A 41 0.60 -12.21 6.24
CA ARG A 41 -0.75 -11.83 6.71
C ARG A 41 -1.76 -12.51 5.79
N THR A 42 -2.37 -13.58 6.29
CA THR A 42 -3.49 -14.23 5.62
C THR A 42 -4.70 -13.32 5.80
N LEU A 43 -5.36 -12.98 4.70
CA LEU A 43 -6.69 -12.41 4.80
C LEU A 43 -7.59 -13.48 5.43
N PRO A 44 -8.46 -13.12 6.39
CA PRO A 44 -9.45 -14.07 6.88
C PRO A 44 -10.29 -14.54 5.68
N PRO A 45 -10.69 -15.82 5.65
CA PRO A 45 -11.49 -16.35 4.57
C PRO A 45 -12.75 -15.51 4.35
N PRO A 46 -13.29 -15.43 3.12
CA PRO A 46 -14.46 -14.59 2.81
C PRO A 46 -15.68 -14.87 3.71
N SER A 47 -15.80 -16.09 4.22
CA SER A 47 -16.84 -16.52 5.16
C SER A 47 -16.75 -15.87 6.56
N GLU A 48 -15.61 -15.28 6.93
CA GLU A 48 -15.39 -14.56 8.20
C GLU A 48 -15.56 -13.04 8.04
N LEU A 49 -15.37 -12.52 6.83
CA LEU A 49 -15.62 -11.11 6.50
C LEU A 49 -17.11 -10.76 6.54
N ASP A 50 -17.97 -11.70 6.18
CA ASP A 50 -19.43 -11.52 6.17
C ASP A 50 -20.04 -11.50 7.58
N LYS A 51 -19.43 -12.25 8.52
CA LYS A 51 -19.88 -12.32 9.93
C LYS A 51 -19.53 -11.09 10.75
N THR A 52 -18.58 -10.28 10.28
CA THR A 52 -18.11 -9.08 11.00
C THR A 52 -18.96 -7.85 10.66
N ASN A 53 -19.70 -7.86 9.54
CA ASN A 53 -20.52 -6.71 9.11
C ASN A 53 -21.98 -6.75 9.60
N SER A 54 -22.44 -7.83 10.25
CA SER A 54 -23.82 -7.94 10.75
C SER A 54 -24.00 -7.55 12.23
N ASN A 55 -22.92 -7.39 12.99
CA ASN A 55 -22.96 -7.19 14.44
C ASN A 55 -22.35 -5.88 14.95
N THR A 56 -22.04 -4.92 14.06
CA THR A 56 -21.64 -3.58 14.48
C THR A 56 -22.87 -2.68 14.41
N PRO A 57 -23.52 -2.31 15.55
CA PRO A 57 -24.39 -1.15 15.55
C PRO A 57 -23.59 0.04 15.01
N ILE A 58 -24.18 0.78 14.08
CA ILE A 58 -23.62 2.01 13.50
C ILE A 58 -23.57 3.09 14.59
N LEU A 59 -22.69 2.98 15.58
CA LEU A 59 -22.26 3.99 16.55
C LEU A 59 -20.89 3.46 17.03
N ASP A 60 -19.77 4.09 16.69
CA ASP A 60 -19.21 5.14 17.52
C ASP A 60 -18.70 6.33 16.69
N PRO A 61 -19.13 7.57 16.99
CA PRO A 61 -18.44 8.76 16.51
C PRO A 61 -17.03 8.81 17.12
N VAL A 62 -16.07 9.22 16.30
CA VAL A 62 -14.72 9.67 16.67
C VAL A 62 -14.72 10.32 18.06
N THR A 63 -14.20 9.61 19.07
CA THR A 63 -13.85 10.24 20.34
C THR A 63 -12.49 10.91 20.16
N SER A 64 -12.55 12.12 19.60
CA SER A 64 -11.47 13.10 19.66
C SER A 64 -11.15 13.39 21.12
N LYS A 65 -10.14 12.70 21.67
CA LYS A 65 -9.55 13.06 22.96
C LYS A 65 -8.59 14.22 22.74
N GLY A 66 -9.15 15.44 22.73
CA GLY A 66 -8.44 16.71 22.80
C GLY A 66 -8.75 17.43 24.12
N ASN A 67 -7.75 17.45 25.00
CA ASN A 67 -7.40 18.52 25.95
C ASN A 67 -8.48 19.52 26.43
N THR A 68 -8.82 19.50 27.73
CA THR A 68 -8.77 20.70 28.61
C THR A 68 -8.78 20.26 30.08
N ALA A 69 -7.71 20.55 30.81
CA ALA A 69 -7.68 20.66 32.28
C ALA A 69 -6.77 21.84 32.64
#